data_AF-A0A923VTZ8-F1
#
_entry.id   AF-A0A923VTZ8-F1
#
_cell.length_a   1.000
_cell.length_b   1.000
_cell.length_c   1.000
_cell.angle_alpha   90.00
_cell.angle_beta   90.00
_cell.angle_gamma   90.00
#
_symmetry.space_group_name_H-M   'P 1'
#
loop_
_entity.id
_entity.type
_entity.pdbx_description
1 polymer ?
#
loop_
_entity_poly.entity_id
_entity_poly.type
_entity_poly.pdbx_seq_one_letter_code
_entity_poly.pdbx_strand_id
1 'polypeptide(L)' 'MNFNVEENTRKNLFLIPPQFSQNVTRIGGGAGCANSHKDPEFDIIRILKTVV' A
#
# COMPACT_ATOMS: atom_id res chain seq x y z
N MET A 1 12.50 -10.88 -1.66
CA MET A 1 11.87 -11.55 -2.82
C MET A 1 11.17 -10.52 -3.68
N ASN A 2 10.94 -10.82 -4.96
CA ASN A 2 10.10 -10.00 -5.84
C ASN A 2 8.62 -10.32 -5.59
N PHE A 3 7.82 -9.31 -5.26
CA PHE A 3 6.37 -9.39 -5.23
C PHE A 3 5.83 -9.58 -6.65
N ASN A 4 4.71 -10.29 -6.79
CA ASN A 4 3.98 -10.32 -8.05
C ASN A 4 3.35 -8.95 -8.34
N VAL A 5 2.87 -8.76 -9.58
CA VAL A 5 2.34 -7.46 -10.03
C VAL A 5 1.19 -6.99 -9.13
N GLU A 6 0.30 -7.90 -8.75
CA GLU A 6 -0.89 -7.58 -7.95
C GLU A 6 -0.53 -7.19 -6.51
N GLU A 7 0.45 -7.88 -5.91
CA GLU A 7 0.98 -7.55 -4.59
C GLU A 7 1.62 -6.17 -4.55
N ASN A 8 2.38 -5.80 -5.60
CA ASN A 8 2.92 -4.46 -5.73
C ASN A 8 1.82 -3.41 -5.88
N THR A 9 0.76 -3.70 -6.63
CA THR A 9 -0.40 -2.81 -6.75
C THR A 9 -1.08 -2.60 -5.40
N ARG A 10 -1.37 -3.68 -4.65
CA ARG A 10 -1.98 -3.59 -3.31
C ARG A 10 -1.09 -2.84 -2.32
N LYS A 11 0.21 -3.09 -2.34
CA LYS A 11 1.20 -2.37 -1.53
C LYS A 11 1.19 -0.87 -1.83
N ASN A 12 1.18 -0.49 -3.10
CA ASN A 12 1.11 0.91 -3.51
C ASN A 12 -0.20 1.57 -3.10
N LEU A 13 -1.34 0.86 -3.21
CA LEU A 13 -2.62 1.36 -2.70
C LEU A 13 -2.59 1.58 -1.18
N PHE A 14 -1.94 0.70 -0.43
CA PHE A 14 -1.88 0.81 1.03
C PHE A 14 -1.00 2.00 1.51
N LEU A 15 0.17 2.18 0.88
CA LEU A 15 1.20 3.11 1.34
C LEU A 15 1.02 4.54 0.80
N ILE A 16 0.54 4.70 -0.43
CA ILE A 16 0.51 6.01 -1.09
C ILE A 16 -0.77 6.74 -0.67
N PRO A 17 -0.71 8.04 -0.32
CA PRO A 17 -1.89 8.82 -0.01
C PRO A 17 -2.84 8.94 -1.22
N PRO A 18 -4.15 9.07 -1.00
CA PRO A 18 -5.10 9.36 -2.07
C PRO A 18 -4.89 10.78 -2.63
N GLN A 19 -5.03 10.93 -3.94
CA GLN A 19 -5.03 12.23 -4.60
C GLN A 19 -6.45 12.62 -5.01
N PHE A 20 -6.87 13.82 -4.63
CA PHE A 20 -8.20 14.35 -4.92
C PHE A 20 -8.13 15.54 -5.87
N SER A 21 -9.14 15.67 -6.73
CA SER A 21 -9.37 16.90 -7.51
C SER A 21 -9.91 18.02 -6.62
N GLN A 22 -10.03 19.22 -7.18
CA GLN A 22 -10.68 20.36 -6.50
C GLN A 22 -12.14 20.09 -6.12
N ASN A 23 -12.82 19.16 -6.81
CA ASN A 23 -14.18 18.72 -6.51
C ASN A 23 -14.22 17.52 -5.55
N VAL A 24 -13.13 17.25 -4.81
CA VAL A 24 -13.04 16.18 -3.79
C VAL A 24 -13.29 14.78 -4.36
N THR A 25 -13.14 14.59 -5.66
CA THR A 25 -13.20 13.27 -6.30
C THR A 25 -11.80 12.66 -6.35
N ARG A 26 -11.65 11.37 -5.97
CA ARG A 26 -10.37 10.66 -6.05
C ARG A 26 -9.97 10.48 -7.52
N ILE A 27 -8.83 11.05 -7.90
CA ILE A 27 -8.30 11.02 -9.27
C ILE A 27 -7.02 10.18 -9.41
N GLY A 28 -6.45 9.71 -8.30
CA GLY A 28 -5.20 8.94 -8.33
C GLY A 28 -4.64 8.63 -6.96
N GLY A 29 -3.34 8.31 -6.93
CA GLY A 29 -2.63 7.89 -5.72
C GLY A 29 -3.07 6.53 -5.20
N GLY A 30 -2.83 6.30 -3.90
CA GLY A 30 -3.30 5.12 -3.18
C GLY A 30 -4.57 5.40 -2.38
N ALA A 31 -4.73 4.69 -1.27
CA ALA A 31 -5.77 4.86 -0.26
C ALA A 31 -5.21 5.41 1.05
N GLY A 32 -3.88 5.40 1.24
CA GLY A 32 -3.22 5.99 2.41
C GLY A 32 -3.56 5.32 3.73
N CYS A 33 -3.93 4.04 3.71
CA CYS A 33 -4.35 3.28 4.88
C CYS A 33 -3.28 3.25 5.98
N ALA A 34 -2.00 3.25 5.59
CA ALA A 34 -0.85 3.24 6.51
C ALA A 34 -0.81 4.43 7.51
N ASN A 35 -1.56 5.51 7.24
CA ASN A 35 -1.62 6.66 8.14
C ASN A 35 -2.41 6.40 9.43
N SER A 36 -3.29 5.39 9.43
CA SER A 36 -4.18 5.11 10.57
C SER A 36 -4.29 3.62 10.90
N HIS A 37 -4.06 2.76 9.92
CA HIS A 37 -3.99 1.31 10.12
C HIS A 37 -2.53 0.88 10.05
N LYS A 38 -2.10 0.07 11.02
CA LYS A 38 -0.86 -0.70 10.86
C LYS A 38 -0.98 -1.60 9.65
N ASP A 39 0.14 -1.86 8.99
CA ASP A 39 0.19 -2.86 7.93
C ASP A 39 -0.43 -4.16 8.43
N PRO A 40 -1.36 -4.77 7.68
CA PRO A 40 -1.80 -6.11 8.02
C PRO A 40 -0.55 -7.00 8.06
N GLU A 41 -0.41 -7.80 9.12
CA GLU A 41 0.70 -8.78 9.28
C GLU A 41 0.79 -9.79 8.12
N PHE A 42 -0.18 -9.76 7.20
CA PHE A 42 -0.10 -10.39 5.88
C PHE A 42 0.81 -9.58 4.93
N ASP A 43 2.11 -9.72 5.15
CA ASP A 43 3.20 -9.69 4.15
C ASP A 43 3.24 -8.48 3.18
N ILE A 44 3.17 -7.24 3.68
CA ILE A 44 3.68 -6.06 2.91
C ILE A 44 5.23 -6.10 2.79
N ILE A 45 5.87 -6.96 3.57
CA ILE A 45 7.32 -7.18 3.59
C ILE A 45 7.65 -8.68 3.77
N ARG A 46 7.60 -9.47 2.70
CA ARG A 46 8.44 -10.69 2.59
C ARG A 46 9.92 -10.32 2.38
N ILE A 47 10.41 -9.35 3.14
CA ILE A 47 11.83 -8.95 3.26
C ILE A 47 12.25 -9.01 4.75
N LEU A 48 11.31 -9.20 5.69
CA LEU A 48 11.62 -9.36 7.12
C LEU A 48 11.37 -10.77 7.66
N LYS A 49 10.77 -11.67 6.86
CA LYS A 49 10.54 -13.07 7.25
C LYS A 49 11.48 -14.08 6.57
N THR A 50 12.70 -13.65 6.29
CA THR A 50 13.79 -14.54 5.87
C THR A 50 15.06 -14.06 6.54
N VAL A 51 15.12 -14.25 7.86
CA VAL A 51 16.27 -14.66 8.68
C VAL A 51 15.75 -14.64 10.13
N VAL A 52 14.93 -15.64 10.46
CA VAL A 52 14.84 -16.35 11.75
C VAL A 52 13.96 -17.57 11.55
#